data_AF-A0A0F9QAY8-F1
#
_entry.id   AF-A0A0F9QAY8-F1
#
_cell.length_a   1.000
_cell.length_b   1.000
_cell.length_c   1.000
_cell.angle_alpha   90.00
_cell.angle_beta   90.00
_cell.angle_gamma   90.00
#
_symmetry.space_group_name_H-M   'P 1'
#
loop_
_entity.id
_entity.type
_entity.pdbx_description
1 polymer ?
#
loop_
_entity_poly.entity_id
_entity_poly.type
_entity_poly.pdbx_seq_one_letter_code
_entity_poly.pdbx_strand_id
1 'polypeptide(L)'
;SRATFDKEMLGGEEVVEGILNAYEFALADPFRATTHNKGIMNGIVALTLATGNDTRAIESGAHAYASISGKYSPLTKFKLDSEGNLIGEIEVPLALGIIGGMTRIHPMARIALKILNVSSANELSQVGAALGLAQNVAALRALASEGIQKGHMTLHSRNIAKLAGVPDYLIEKVSKRMVKDKKIRVDYARELLKKNQ
;
A
#
# COMPACT_ATOMS: atom_id res chain seq x y z
N SER A 1 -8.10 2.87 15.44
CA SER A 1 -8.32 4.14 14.71
C SER A 1 -9.48 3.94 13.74
N ARG A 2 -10.29 4.98 13.48
CA ARG A 2 -11.44 4.95 12.56
C ARG A 2 -11.41 6.21 11.70
N ALA A 3 -11.69 6.08 10.42
CA ALA A 3 -11.78 7.19 9.47
C ALA A 3 -12.91 6.96 8.46
N THR A 4 -13.51 8.05 8.00
CA THR A 4 -14.44 8.05 6.86
C THR A 4 -13.70 8.65 5.66
N PHE A 5 -13.78 7.97 4.52
CA PHE A 5 -13.16 8.37 3.27
C PHE A 5 -14.25 8.71 2.26
N ASP A 6 -14.25 9.96 1.80
CA ASP A 6 -15.18 10.44 0.79
C ASP A 6 -15.11 9.61 -0.49
N LYS A 7 -16.26 9.16 -0.99
CA LYS A 7 -16.34 8.27 -2.15
C LYS A 7 -15.81 8.92 -3.43
N GLU A 8 -16.05 10.21 -3.62
CA GLU A 8 -15.64 10.93 -4.83
C GLU A 8 -14.11 11.10 -4.83
N MET A 9 -13.52 11.42 -3.68
CA MET A 9 -12.06 11.48 -3.51
C MET A 9 -11.40 10.11 -3.72
N LEU A 10 -12.07 9.02 -3.36
CA LEU A 10 -11.57 7.66 -3.62
C LEU A 10 -11.63 7.28 -5.10
N GLY A 11 -12.49 7.90 -5.89
CA GLY A 11 -12.63 7.63 -7.32
C GLY A 11 -14.00 7.06 -7.72
N GLY A 12 -15.02 7.27 -6.89
CA GLY A 12 -16.41 6.90 -7.17
C GLY A 12 -16.82 5.55 -6.60
N GLU A 13 -18.09 5.23 -6.78
CA GLU A 13 -18.77 4.07 -6.20
C GLU A 13 -18.11 2.74 -6.61
N GLU A 14 -17.74 2.57 -7.88
CA GLU A 14 -17.07 1.36 -8.38
C GLU A 14 -15.74 1.08 -7.66
N VAL A 15 -14.96 2.13 -7.34
CA VAL A 15 -13.68 1.98 -6.63
C VAL A 15 -13.94 1.59 -5.18
N VAL A 16 -14.94 2.19 -4.54
CA VAL A 16 -15.34 1.86 -3.17
C VAL A 16 -15.83 0.41 -3.09
N GLU A 17 -16.67 -0.03 -4.02
CA GLU A 17 -17.13 -1.41 -4.12
C GLU A 17 -15.95 -2.37 -4.36
N GLY A 18 -15.01 -2.00 -5.23
CA GLY A 18 -13.78 -2.77 -5.44
C GLY A 18 -12.91 -2.88 -4.18
N ILE A 19 -12.86 -1.84 -3.35
CA ILE A 19 -12.18 -1.88 -2.04
C ILE A 19 -12.88 -2.87 -1.10
N LEU A 20 -14.22 -2.83 -1.02
CA LEU A 20 -15.00 -3.77 -0.21
C LEU A 20 -14.80 -5.20 -0.67
N ASN A 21 -14.86 -5.47 -1.98
CA ASN A 21 -14.61 -6.79 -2.56
C ASN A 21 -13.18 -7.30 -2.24
N ALA A 22 -12.18 -6.42 -2.31
CA ALA A 22 -10.81 -6.77 -1.96
C ALA A 22 -10.61 -7.05 -0.46
N TYR A 23 -11.37 -6.36 0.40
CA TYR A 23 -11.42 -6.62 1.84
C TYR A 23 -12.12 -7.95 2.16
N GLU A 24 -13.28 -8.23 1.57
CA GLU A 24 -13.99 -9.50 1.72
C GLU A 24 -13.14 -10.69 1.25
N PHE A 25 -12.37 -10.52 0.17
CA PHE A 25 -11.39 -11.53 -0.26
C PHE A 25 -10.32 -11.76 0.82
N ALA A 26 -9.84 -10.71 1.48
CA ALA A 26 -8.89 -10.83 2.57
C ALA A 26 -9.49 -11.49 3.83
N LEU A 27 -10.79 -11.35 4.10
CA LEU A 27 -11.47 -12.09 5.17
C LEU A 27 -11.59 -13.58 4.87
N ALA A 28 -11.89 -13.91 3.61
CA ALA A 28 -12.09 -15.29 3.17
C ALA A 28 -10.78 -16.10 3.15
N ASP A 29 -9.70 -15.51 2.62
CA ASP A 29 -8.44 -16.20 2.34
C ASP A 29 -7.24 -15.69 3.18
N PRO A 30 -6.64 -16.53 4.04
CA PRO A 30 -5.43 -16.18 4.80
C PRO A 30 -4.23 -15.73 3.94
N PHE A 31 -4.08 -16.23 2.72
CA PHE A 31 -3.01 -15.79 1.81
C PHE A 31 -3.23 -14.34 1.39
N ARG A 32 -4.49 -13.97 1.11
CA ARG A 32 -4.84 -12.58 0.83
C ARG A 32 -4.75 -11.71 2.08
N ALA A 33 -5.22 -12.18 3.23
CA ALA A 33 -5.06 -11.49 4.52
C ALA A 33 -3.59 -11.16 4.82
N THR A 34 -2.67 -12.09 4.51
CA THR A 34 -1.22 -11.88 4.69
C THR A 34 -0.73 -10.70 3.86
N THR A 35 -1.11 -10.66 2.58
CA THR A 35 -0.74 -9.56 1.67
C THR A 35 -1.39 -8.24 2.07
N HIS A 36 -2.64 -8.30 2.54
CA HIS A 36 -3.40 -7.15 3.05
C HIS A 36 -2.71 -6.52 4.27
N ASN A 37 -2.36 -7.34 5.26
CA ASN A 37 -1.68 -6.90 6.47
C ASN A 37 -0.25 -6.42 6.17
N LYS A 38 0.47 -7.08 5.25
CA LYS A 38 1.76 -6.57 4.75
C LYS A 38 1.63 -5.14 4.21
N GLY A 39 0.54 -4.84 3.51
CA GLY A 39 0.21 -3.50 3.02
C GLY A 39 0.12 -2.45 4.15
N ILE A 40 -0.59 -2.78 5.24
CA ILE A 40 -0.68 -1.98 6.47
C ILE A 40 0.73 -1.76 7.05
N MET A 41 1.48 -2.84 7.20
CA MET A 41 2.77 -2.83 7.87
C MET A 41 3.84 -2.05 7.11
N ASN A 42 3.74 -1.90 5.78
CA ASN A 42 4.63 -1.00 5.02
C ASN A 42 4.65 0.43 5.60
N GLY A 43 3.50 0.94 6.03
CA GLY A 43 3.40 2.28 6.63
C GLY A 43 3.87 2.28 8.09
N ILE A 44 3.36 1.33 8.89
CA ILE A 44 3.67 1.23 10.32
C ILE A 44 5.17 1.02 10.57
N VAL A 45 5.80 0.10 9.82
CA VAL A 45 7.22 -0.20 9.95
C VAL A 45 8.08 0.98 9.53
N ALA A 46 7.69 1.74 8.50
CA ALA A 46 8.40 2.94 8.09
C ALA A 46 8.42 4.00 9.21
N LEU A 47 7.27 4.25 9.85
CA LEU A 47 7.19 5.15 11.01
C LEU A 47 7.99 4.62 12.20
N THR A 48 7.88 3.32 12.47
CA THR A 48 8.57 2.64 13.58
C THR A 48 10.09 2.79 13.43
N LEU A 49 10.61 2.53 12.23
CA LEU A 49 12.04 2.70 11.92
C LEU A 49 12.46 4.17 12.03
N ALA A 50 11.70 5.08 11.43
CA ALA A 50 12.03 6.51 11.42
C ALA A 50 12.08 7.12 12.82
N THR A 51 11.26 6.62 13.75
CA THR A 51 11.23 7.07 15.15
C THR A 51 12.18 6.31 16.07
N GLY A 52 12.98 5.38 15.53
CA GLY A 52 13.97 4.61 16.31
C GLY A 52 13.35 3.54 17.21
N ASN A 53 12.15 3.06 16.89
CA ASN A 53 11.47 1.98 17.59
C ASN A 53 11.80 0.61 16.99
N ASP A 54 11.51 -0.47 17.73
CA ASP A 54 11.79 -1.83 17.29
C ASP A 54 10.72 -2.35 16.31
N THR A 55 11.10 -2.47 15.04
CA THR A 55 10.23 -2.97 13.98
C THR A 55 9.80 -4.43 14.17
N ARG A 56 10.66 -5.27 14.76
CA ARG A 56 10.36 -6.71 14.93
C ARG A 56 9.33 -6.92 16.03
N ALA A 57 9.39 -6.15 17.12
CA ALA A 57 8.40 -6.19 18.18
C ALA A 57 7.00 -5.81 17.65
N ILE A 58 6.93 -4.75 16.85
CA ILE A 58 5.69 -4.26 16.25
C ILE A 58 5.10 -5.25 15.23
N GLU A 59 5.92 -5.76 14.32
CA GLU A 59 5.49 -6.77 13.33
C GLU A 59 4.98 -8.06 13.99
N SER A 60 5.74 -8.59 14.95
CA SER A 60 5.37 -9.84 15.63
C SER A 60 4.05 -9.70 16.40
N GLY A 61 3.86 -8.57 17.10
CA GLY A 61 2.63 -8.29 17.82
C GLY A 61 1.43 -8.12 16.87
N ALA A 62 1.60 -7.38 15.79
CA ALA A 62 0.54 -7.17 14.79
C ALA A 62 0.09 -8.48 14.13
N HIS A 63 1.04 -9.30 13.68
CA HIS A 63 0.74 -10.57 13.03
C HIS A 63 0.21 -11.65 13.99
N ALA A 64 0.65 -11.65 15.25
CA ALA A 64 0.05 -12.50 16.28
C ALA A 64 -1.41 -12.08 16.56
N TYR A 65 -1.66 -10.77 16.70
CA TYR A 65 -3.01 -10.24 16.91
C TYR A 65 -3.96 -10.56 15.76
N ALA A 66 -3.46 -10.51 14.51
CA ALA A 66 -4.23 -10.91 13.33
C ALA A 66 -4.78 -12.36 13.38
N SER A 67 -4.20 -13.21 14.24
CA SER A 67 -4.59 -14.62 14.43
C SER A 67 -5.28 -14.90 15.77
N ILE A 68 -5.59 -13.87 16.57
CA ILE A 68 -6.08 -14.04 17.95
C ILE A 68 -7.40 -14.82 18.04
N SER A 69 -8.20 -14.83 16.98
CA SER A 69 -9.46 -15.57 16.86
C SER A 69 -9.29 -17.03 16.41
N GLY A 70 -8.06 -17.49 16.19
CA GLY A 70 -7.74 -18.84 15.68
C GLY A 70 -7.64 -18.94 14.16
N LYS A 71 -7.98 -17.88 13.41
CA LYS A 71 -7.73 -17.74 11.96
C LYS A 71 -7.00 -16.44 11.68
N TYR A 72 -5.95 -16.49 10.88
CA TYR A 72 -5.26 -15.29 10.42
C TYR A 72 -6.20 -14.44 9.54
N SER A 73 -6.46 -13.20 9.95
CA SER A 73 -7.45 -12.30 9.35
C SER A 73 -6.90 -10.87 9.16
N PRO A 74 -7.57 -10.02 8.36
CA PRO A 74 -7.20 -8.62 8.21
C PRO A 74 -7.23 -7.84 9.54
N LEU A 75 -6.25 -6.96 9.76
CA LEU A 75 -6.19 -6.05 10.92
C LEU A 75 -7.16 -4.85 10.82
N THR A 76 -7.78 -4.68 9.66
CA THR A 76 -8.71 -3.59 9.35
C THR A 76 -10.11 -4.13 9.10
N LYS A 77 -11.13 -3.29 9.29
CA LYS A 77 -12.52 -3.54 8.89
C LYS A 77 -12.98 -2.41 7.98
N PHE A 78 -13.76 -2.75 6.96
CA PHE A 78 -14.36 -1.79 6.04
C PHE A 78 -15.87 -1.97 5.96
N LYS A 79 -16.59 -0.86 5.83
CA LYS A 79 -18.04 -0.81 5.59
C LYS A 79 -18.42 0.51 4.90
N LEU A 80 -19.66 0.62 4.45
CA LEU A 80 -20.23 1.87 3.97
C LEU A 80 -20.99 2.61 5.09
N ASP A 81 -21.01 3.93 5.01
CA ASP A 81 -22.01 4.73 5.71
C ASP A 81 -23.29 4.91 4.88
N SER A 82 -24.25 5.67 5.40
CA SER A 82 -25.54 5.95 4.74
C SER A 82 -25.41 6.79 3.46
N GLU A 83 -24.29 7.45 3.23
CA GLU A 83 -24.03 8.33 2.08
C GLU A 83 -23.21 7.62 0.98
N GLY A 84 -22.79 6.37 1.25
CA GLY A 84 -21.94 5.57 0.38
C GLY A 84 -20.46 5.86 0.53
N ASN A 85 -20.03 6.55 1.60
CA ASN A 85 -18.61 6.74 1.89
C ASN A 85 -18.02 5.51 2.57
N LEU A 86 -16.73 5.29 2.36
CA LEU A 86 -16.02 4.16 2.96
C LEU A 86 -15.64 4.49 4.40
N ILE A 87 -16.12 3.71 5.36
CA ILE A 87 -15.63 3.71 6.74
C ILE A 87 -14.54 2.65 6.87
N GLY A 88 -13.33 3.08 7.23
CA GLY A 88 -12.21 2.20 7.58
C GLY A 88 -11.92 2.22 9.07
N GLU A 89 -11.71 1.05 9.65
CA GLU A 89 -11.33 0.85 11.05
C GLU A 89 -10.08 -0.03 11.11
N ILE A 90 -9.16 0.27 12.04
CA ILE A 90 -7.97 -0.56 12.32
C ILE A 90 -7.80 -0.74 13.82
N GLU A 91 -7.47 -1.97 14.21
CA GLU A 91 -7.10 -2.33 15.56
C GLU A 91 -5.85 -3.20 15.53
N VAL A 92 -4.78 -2.73 16.17
CA VAL A 92 -3.47 -3.36 16.11
C VAL A 92 -2.67 -2.99 17.37
N PRO A 93 -2.00 -3.95 18.02
CA PRO A 93 -1.13 -3.65 19.15
C PRO A 93 0.13 -2.93 18.68
N LEU A 94 0.35 -1.70 19.15
CA LEU A 94 1.53 -0.90 18.82
C LEU A 94 2.20 -0.42 20.11
N ALA A 95 3.20 -1.17 20.59
CA ALA A 95 3.99 -0.81 21.75
C ALA A 95 5.16 0.12 21.34
N LEU A 96 4.84 1.35 20.92
CA LEU A 96 5.83 2.35 20.54
C LEU A 96 6.27 3.19 21.74
N GLY A 97 7.50 3.70 21.70
CA GLY A 97 8.07 4.58 22.71
C GLY A 97 8.55 5.92 22.13
N ILE A 98 8.51 6.95 22.96
CA ILE A 98 9.13 8.27 22.68
C ILE A 98 10.25 8.62 23.68
N ILE A 99 10.50 7.73 24.65
CA ILE A 99 11.53 7.88 25.69
C ILE A 99 12.42 6.64 25.67
N GLY A 100 13.73 6.84 25.69
CA GLY A 100 14.71 5.77 25.90
C GLY A 100 15.14 5.02 24.63
N GLY A 101 16.21 4.24 24.75
CA GLY A 101 16.79 3.49 23.64
C GLY A 101 17.23 4.37 22.46
N MET A 102 17.03 3.87 21.25
CA MET A 102 17.46 4.53 20.02
C MET A 102 16.67 5.81 19.71
N THR A 103 15.46 5.94 20.24
CA THR A 103 14.59 7.13 20.08
C THR A 103 15.24 8.42 20.62
N ARG A 104 16.10 8.31 21.65
CA ARG A 104 16.83 9.43 22.27
C ARG A 104 18.27 9.58 21.75
N ILE A 105 18.89 8.49 21.30
CA ILE A 105 20.31 8.48 20.92
C ILE A 105 20.46 8.85 19.44
N HIS A 106 19.60 8.33 18.56
CA HIS A 106 19.74 8.51 17.12
C HIS A 106 19.29 9.90 16.67
N PRO A 107 20.14 10.72 16.05
CA PRO A 107 19.80 12.10 15.67
C PRO A 107 18.55 12.19 14.78
N MET A 108 18.42 11.30 13.79
CA MET A 108 17.26 11.30 12.89
C MET A 108 15.97 10.88 13.59
N ALA A 109 16.04 10.00 14.61
CA ALA A 109 14.84 9.59 15.35
C ALA A 109 14.28 10.75 16.17
N ARG A 110 15.18 11.54 16.78
CA ARG A 110 14.80 12.77 17.49
C ARG A 110 14.18 13.80 16.56
N ILE A 111 14.73 13.96 15.35
CA ILE A 111 14.19 14.87 14.34
C ILE A 111 12.80 14.38 13.89
N ALA A 112 12.63 13.10 13.60
CA ALA A 112 11.34 12.53 13.22
C ALA A 112 10.28 12.75 14.31
N LEU A 113 10.60 12.47 15.58
CA LEU A 113 9.70 12.72 16.71
C LEU A 113 9.38 14.22 16.87
N LYS A 114 10.34 15.11 16.63
CA LYS A 114 10.11 16.56 16.65
C LYS A 114 9.21 17.04 15.50
N ILE A 115 9.35 16.48 14.31
CA ILE A 115 8.48 16.78 13.15
C ILE A 115 7.06 16.30 13.42
N LEU A 116 6.91 15.08 13.97
CA LEU A 116 5.61 14.52 14.33
C LEU A 116 4.95 15.28 15.48
N ASN A 117 5.76 15.91 16.35
CA ASN A 117 5.31 16.73 17.48
C ASN A 117 4.33 16.00 18.42
N VAL A 118 4.53 14.71 18.61
CA VAL A 118 3.72 13.88 19.51
C VAL A 118 4.13 14.10 20.97
N SER A 119 3.15 14.15 21.85
CA SER A 119 3.30 14.37 23.29
C SER A 119 3.45 13.08 24.09
N SER A 120 3.04 11.93 23.53
CA SER A 120 3.05 10.65 24.23
C SER A 120 3.30 9.45 23.31
N ALA A 121 3.72 8.33 23.91
CA ALA A 121 3.81 7.03 23.24
C ALA A 121 2.47 6.55 22.66
N ASN A 122 1.37 6.83 23.37
CA ASN A 122 0.03 6.51 22.92
C ASN A 122 -0.34 7.31 21.67
N GLU A 123 0.00 8.59 21.63
CA GLU A 123 -0.22 9.44 20.45
C GLU A 123 0.59 8.95 19.25
N LEU A 124 1.87 8.60 19.44
CA LEU A 124 2.68 7.98 18.39
C LEU A 124 2.05 6.68 17.87
N SER A 125 1.47 5.87 18.77
CA SER A 125 0.78 4.63 18.42
C SER A 125 -0.50 4.89 17.62
N GLN A 126 -1.26 5.94 17.96
CA GLN A 126 -2.42 6.37 17.18
C GLN A 126 -2.02 6.86 15.78
N VAL A 127 -0.93 7.62 15.66
CA VAL A 127 -0.34 8.02 14.38
C VAL A 127 0.05 6.80 13.56
N GLY A 128 0.70 5.80 14.18
CA GLY A 128 1.04 4.54 13.53
C GLY A 128 -0.18 3.80 13.00
N ALA A 129 -1.21 3.62 13.82
CA ALA A 129 -2.46 2.99 13.40
C ALA A 129 -3.14 3.77 12.25
N ALA A 130 -3.22 5.09 12.34
CA ALA A 130 -3.79 5.92 11.28
C ALA A 130 -2.99 5.82 9.97
N LEU A 131 -1.66 5.84 10.03
CA LEU A 131 -0.79 5.64 8.87
C LEU A 131 -0.97 4.25 8.25
N GLY A 132 -1.09 3.21 9.08
CA GLY A 132 -1.37 1.84 8.63
C GLY A 132 -2.70 1.74 7.89
N LEU A 133 -3.76 2.36 8.41
CA LEU A 133 -5.08 2.42 7.76
C LEU A 133 -5.00 3.20 6.44
N ALA A 134 -4.35 4.36 6.41
CA ALA A 134 -4.19 5.16 5.20
C ALA A 134 -3.42 4.40 4.11
N GLN A 135 -2.32 3.72 4.50
CA GLN A 135 -1.52 2.90 3.59
C GLN A 135 -2.34 1.72 3.02
N ASN A 136 -3.20 1.12 3.84
CA ASN A 136 -4.07 0.04 3.41
C ASN A 136 -5.15 0.52 2.43
N VAL A 137 -5.85 1.62 2.74
CA VAL A 137 -6.83 2.21 1.83
C VAL A 137 -6.19 2.60 0.50
N ALA A 138 -5.00 3.21 0.52
CA ALA A 138 -4.26 3.53 -0.69
C ALA A 138 -3.94 2.28 -1.53
N ALA A 139 -3.49 1.20 -0.89
CA ALA A 139 -3.20 -0.06 -1.58
C ALA A 139 -4.47 -0.70 -2.17
N LEU A 140 -5.57 -0.74 -1.41
CA LEU A 140 -6.85 -1.30 -1.87
C LEU A 140 -7.45 -0.48 -3.00
N ARG A 141 -7.49 0.86 -2.86
CA ARG A 141 -7.93 1.78 -3.91
C ARG A 141 -7.14 1.55 -5.19
N ALA A 142 -5.84 1.40 -5.08
CA ALA A 142 -4.99 1.22 -6.24
C ALA A 142 -5.21 -0.15 -6.90
N LEU A 143 -5.53 -1.21 -6.14
CA LEU A 143 -5.93 -2.52 -6.68
C LEU A 143 -7.33 -2.53 -7.30
N ALA A 144 -8.27 -1.80 -6.69
CA ALA A 144 -9.65 -1.67 -7.13
C ALA A 144 -9.78 -0.79 -8.38
N SER A 145 -8.93 0.23 -8.50
CA SER A 145 -8.87 1.04 -9.71
C SER A 145 -8.08 0.33 -10.81
N GLU A 146 -8.61 0.33 -12.04
CA GLU A 146 -7.92 -0.18 -13.23
C GLU A 146 -6.52 0.47 -13.45
N GLY A 147 -6.25 1.60 -12.78
CA GLY A 147 -5.03 2.39 -12.88
C GLY A 147 -3.74 1.63 -12.56
N ILE A 148 -3.73 0.71 -11.56
CA ILE A 148 -2.52 -0.08 -11.29
C ILE A 148 -2.22 -1.03 -12.43
N GLN A 149 -3.20 -1.76 -12.97
CA GLN A 149 -2.93 -2.68 -14.07
C GLN A 149 -2.48 -1.91 -15.33
N LYS A 150 -3.18 -0.83 -15.70
CA LYS A 150 -2.75 0.01 -16.84
C LYS A 150 -1.36 0.64 -16.62
N GLY A 151 -1.08 1.12 -15.40
CA GLY A 151 0.21 1.71 -15.01
C GLY A 151 1.37 0.71 -14.97
N HIS A 152 1.18 -0.45 -14.32
CA HIS A 152 2.16 -1.54 -14.32
C HIS A 152 2.39 -2.09 -15.72
N MET A 153 1.34 -2.25 -16.54
CA MET A 153 1.49 -2.71 -17.93
C MET A 153 2.23 -1.68 -18.78
N THR A 154 2.05 -0.38 -18.50
CA THR A 154 2.83 0.69 -19.14
C THR A 154 4.29 0.65 -18.71
N LEU A 155 4.59 0.53 -17.41
CA LEU A 155 5.97 0.41 -16.93
C LEU A 155 6.65 -0.88 -17.43
N HIS A 156 5.94 -2.01 -17.37
CA HIS A 156 6.41 -3.30 -17.84
C HIS A 156 6.69 -3.29 -19.34
N SER A 157 5.78 -2.73 -20.16
CA SER A 157 6.03 -2.61 -21.61
C SER A 157 7.20 -1.68 -21.93
N ARG A 158 7.41 -0.59 -21.17
CA ARG A 158 8.62 0.25 -21.30
C ARG A 158 9.89 -0.52 -20.97
N ASN A 159 9.87 -1.34 -19.93
CA ASN A 159 11.02 -2.20 -19.57
C ASN A 159 11.30 -3.25 -20.65
N ILE A 160 10.28 -3.88 -21.23
CA ILE A 160 10.43 -4.82 -22.33
C ILE A 160 10.96 -4.12 -23.60
N ALA A 161 10.51 -2.90 -23.89
CA ALA A 161 11.05 -2.11 -25.00
C ALA A 161 12.54 -1.79 -24.80
N LYS A 162 12.97 -1.42 -23.58
CA LYS A 162 14.40 -1.24 -23.24
C LYS A 162 15.20 -2.52 -23.45
N LEU A 163 14.70 -3.65 -22.96
CA LEU A 163 15.34 -4.97 -23.14
C LEU A 163 15.47 -5.37 -24.61
N ALA A 164 14.54 -4.92 -25.46
CA ALA A 164 14.59 -5.14 -26.90
C ALA A 164 15.57 -4.23 -27.65
N GLY A 165 16.26 -3.31 -26.97
CA GLY A 165 17.19 -2.36 -27.58
C GLY A 165 16.50 -1.19 -28.29
N VAL A 166 15.25 -0.88 -27.93
CA VAL A 166 14.54 0.27 -28.50
C VAL A 166 15.21 1.57 -28.00
N PRO A 167 15.62 2.49 -28.90
CA PRO A 167 16.17 3.78 -28.50
C PRO A 167 15.22 4.59 -27.62
N ASP A 168 15.75 5.35 -26.65
CA ASP A 168 14.94 6.02 -25.63
C ASP A 168 13.83 6.93 -26.19
N TYR A 169 14.10 7.61 -27.31
CA TYR A 169 13.13 8.48 -27.99
C TYR A 169 11.96 7.72 -28.64
N LEU A 170 12.08 6.41 -28.86
CA LEU A 170 11.04 5.55 -29.43
C LEU A 170 10.31 4.68 -28.39
N ILE A 171 10.83 4.58 -27.16
CA ILE A 171 10.29 3.70 -26.11
C ILE A 171 8.81 3.97 -25.88
N GLU A 172 8.39 5.24 -25.81
CA GLU A 172 7.00 5.57 -25.53
C GLU A 172 6.06 5.14 -26.67
N LYS A 173 6.47 5.36 -27.93
CA LYS A 173 5.70 4.97 -29.11
C LYS A 173 5.56 3.45 -29.20
N VAL A 174 6.66 2.73 -28.99
CA VAL A 174 6.68 1.25 -29.04
C VAL A 174 5.88 0.66 -27.87
N SER A 175 6.08 1.15 -26.64
CA SER A 175 5.32 0.72 -25.45
C SER A 175 3.80 0.92 -25.63
N LYS A 176 3.36 2.11 -26.08
CA LYS A 176 1.94 2.37 -26.36
C LYS A 176 1.36 1.39 -27.39
N ARG A 177 2.13 1.07 -28.43
CA ARG A 177 1.70 0.11 -29.46
C ARG A 177 1.63 -1.32 -28.94
N MET A 178 2.61 -1.75 -28.15
CA MET A 178 2.61 -3.07 -27.50
C MET A 178 1.42 -3.26 -26.56
N VAL A 179 1.08 -2.23 -25.78
CA VAL A 179 -0.10 -2.23 -24.89
C VAL A 179 -1.39 -2.28 -25.71
N LYS A 180 -1.52 -1.43 -26.74
CA LYS A 180 -2.70 -1.40 -27.64
C LYS A 180 -2.93 -2.75 -28.33
N ASP A 181 -1.86 -3.36 -28.82
CA ASP A 181 -1.92 -4.62 -29.58
C ASP A 181 -1.92 -5.85 -28.63
N LYS A 182 -1.98 -5.64 -27.30
CA LYS A 182 -1.95 -6.66 -26.23
C LYS A 182 -0.80 -7.67 -26.36
N LYS A 183 0.35 -7.23 -26.88
CA LYS A 183 1.55 -8.05 -27.14
C LYS A 183 2.75 -7.44 -26.44
N ILE A 184 3.04 -7.90 -25.22
CA ILE A 184 4.18 -7.41 -24.43
C ILE A 184 5.28 -8.47 -24.38
N ARG A 185 6.11 -8.51 -25.42
CA ARG A 185 7.26 -9.42 -25.53
C ARG A 185 8.39 -8.79 -26.33
N VAL A 186 9.62 -9.21 -26.07
CA VAL A 186 10.85 -8.63 -26.65
C VAL A 186 10.84 -8.72 -28.19
N ASP A 187 10.45 -9.87 -28.75
CA ASP A 187 10.47 -10.05 -30.21
C ASP A 187 9.50 -9.12 -30.93
N TYR A 188 8.33 -8.87 -30.33
CA TYR A 188 7.36 -7.94 -30.89
C TYR A 188 7.82 -6.48 -30.80
N ALA A 189 8.53 -6.10 -29.74
CA ALA A 189 9.17 -4.79 -29.65
C ALA A 189 10.23 -4.60 -30.75
N ARG A 190 11.01 -5.64 -31.08
CA ARG A 190 11.97 -5.63 -32.20
C ARG A 190 11.27 -5.53 -33.56
N GLU A 191 10.17 -6.24 -33.76
CA GLU A 191 9.34 -6.12 -34.98
C GLU A 191 8.82 -4.69 -35.15
N LEU A 192 8.33 -4.06 -34.07
CA LEU A 192 7.87 -2.68 -34.09
C LEU A 192 9.01 -1.70 -34.37
N LEU A 193 10.22 -1.95 -33.88
CA LEU A 193 11.39 -1.14 -34.19
C LEU A 193 11.74 -1.20 -35.68
N LYS A 194 11.75 -2.40 -36.29
CA LYS A 194 12.02 -2.60 -37.73
C LYS A 194 10.98 -1.95 -38.64
N LYS A 195 9.73 -1.81 -38.18
CA LYS A 195 8.65 -1.13 -38.92
C LYS A 195 8.63 0.40 -38.76
N ASN A 196 9.39 0.94 -37.80
CA ASN A 196 9.51 2.38 -37.55
C ASN A 196 10.88 2.95 -37.97
N GLN A 197 11.74 2.13 -38.58
CA GLN A 197 12.86 2.57 -39.41
C GLN A 197 12.35 2.85 -40.82
#